data_AF-A0A7K2Z219-F1
#
_entry.id   AF-A0A7K2Z219-F1
#
_cell.length_a   1.000
_cell.length_b   1.000
_cell.length_c   1.000
_cell.angle_alpha   90.00
_cell.angle_beta   90.00
_cell.angle_gamma   90.00
#
_symmetry.space_group_name_H-M   'P 1'
#
loop_
_entity.id
_entity.type
_entity.pdbx_description
1 polymer ?
#
loop_
_entity_poly.entity_id
_entity_poly.type
_entity_poly.pdbx_seq_one_letter_code
_entity_poly.pdbx_strand_id
1 'polypeptide(L)' 'MAAVGHRPVLGVGRRPVGVGKAVQGGPRRLWDEVDAALHWQDEHRIHGHDFGITVEPDRQWAWAERPERHWEM' A
#
# COMPACT_ATOMS: atom_id res chain seq x y z
N MET A 1 -6.17 -8.63 -32.23
CA MET A 1 -5.03 -8.47 -31.30
C MET A 1 -5.59 -7.99 -29.97
N ALA A 2 -5.56 -8.81 -28.92
CA ALA A 2 -6.04 -8.43 -27.59
C ALA A 2 -4.86 -7.85 -26.80
N ALA A 3 -5.02 -6.62 -26.29
CA ALA A 3 -4.05 -5.99 -25.41
C ALA A 3 -4.11 -6.68 -24.04
N VAL A 4 -3.04 -7.39 -23.67
CA VAL A 4 -2.87 -7.94 -22.32
C VAL A 4 -2.65 -6.76 -21.38
N GLY A 5 -3.64 -6.47 -20.54
CA GLY A 5 -3.53 -5.48 -19.48
C GLY A 5 -2.45 -5.88 -18.49
N HIS A 6 -1.27 -5.27 -18.58
CA HIS A 6 -0.20 -5.46 -17.60
C HIS A 6 -0.63 -4.85 -16.27
N ARG A 7 -1.13 -5.70 -15.37
CA ARG A 7 -1.32 -5.35 -13.96
C ARG A 7 0.04 -5.01 -13.35
N PRO A 8 0.18 -3.90 -12.61
CA PRO A 8 1.43 -3.61 -11.92
C PRO A 8 1.61 -4.63 -10.79
N VAL A 9 2.73 -5.35 -10.81
CA VAL A 9 3.10 -6.33 -9.76
C VAL A 9 4.25 -5.73 -8.96
N LEU A 10 4.03 -5.53 -7.66
CA LEU A 10 5.08 -5.22 -6.69
C LEU A 10 5.53 -6.53 -6.03
N GLY A 11 6.77 -6.95 -6.27
CA GLY A 11 7.37 -8.11 -5.61
C GLY A 11 8.21 -7.68 -4.41
N VAL A 12 7.84 -8.13 -3.20
CA VAL A 12 8.64 -7.92 -1.98
C VAL A 12 9.15 -9.28 -1.48
N GLY A 13 10.47 -9.50 -1.51
CA GLY A 13 11.11 -10.70 -0.96
C GLY A 13 11.75 -10.41 0.40
N ARG A 14 11.53 -11.26 1.41
CA ARG A 14 12.20 -11.15 2.72
C ARG A 14 13.63 -11.70 2.64
N ARG A 15 14.61 -10.83 2.92
CA ARG A 15 16.00 -11.18 3.26
C ARG A 15 16.34 -10.60 4.64
N PRO A 16 17.37 -11.11 5.35
CA PRO A 16 17.79 -10.58 6.66
C PRO A 16 18.11 -9.09 6.54
N VAL A 17 18.03 -8.33 7.64
CA VAL A 17 18.17 -6.86 7.68
C VAL A 17 19.33 -6.40 6.79
N GLY A 18 18.94 -5.81 5.66
CA GLY A 18 19.79 -5.49 4.52
C GLY A 18 18.90 -4.87 3.44
N VAL A 19 19.49 -4.04 2.58
CA VAL A 19 18.77 -3.21 1.60
C VAL A 19 17.83 -4.07 0.73
N GLY A 20 16.52 -3.87 0.90
CA GLY A 20 15.51 -4.49 0.06
C GLY A 20 15.52 -3.86 -1.33
N LYS A 21 15.52 -4.69 -2.39
CA LYS A 21 15.41 -4.21 -3.77
C LYS A 21 13.97 -4.43 -4.25
N ALA A 22 13.22 -3.36 -4.46
CA ALA A 22 11.95 -3.37 -5.17
C ALA A 22 12.20 -3.12 -6.67
N VAL A 23 11.51 -3.84 -7.54
CA VAL A 23 11.51 -3.62 -8.99
C VAL A 23 10.06 -3.44 -9.42
N GLN A 24 9.79 -2.40 -10.20
CA GLN A 24 8.47 -2.11 -10.70
C GLN A 24 8.46 -2.12 -12.23
N GLY A 25 7.43 -2.74 -12.82
CA GLY A 25 7.13 -2.66 -14.24
C GLY A 25 5.88 -1.83 -14.51
N GLY A 26 5.79 -1.27 -15.72
CA GLY A 26 4.63 -0.51 -16.20
C GLY A 26 4.82 1.03 -16.18
N PRO A 27 3.89 1.78 -16.77
CA PRO A 27 4.02 3.22 -16.97
C PRO A 27 3.74 4.06 -15.71
N ARG A 28 2.99 3.52 -14.75
CA ARG A 28 2.72 4.17 -13.46
C ARG A 28 3.99 4.15 -12.61
N ARG A 29 4.25 5.15 -11.77
CA ARG A 29 5.39 5.18 -10.84
C ARG A 29 4.86 4.97 -9.42
N LEU A 30 4.71 3.71 -9.01
CA LEU A 30 4.14 3.36 -7.69
C LEU A 30 5.04 3.84 -6.54
N TRP A 31 6.33 4.03 -6.78
CA TRP A 31 7.23 4.61 -5.78
C TRP A 31 6.90 6.05 -5.44
N ASP A 32 6.47 6.85 -6.40
CA ASP A 32 6.04 8.23 -6.12
C ASP A 32 4.79 8.24 -5.21
N GLU A 33 3.94 7.22 -5.30
CA GLU A 33 2.75 7.07 -4.46
C GLU A 33 3.08 6.57 -3.05
N VAL A 34 4.05 5.66 -2.95
CA VAL A 34 4.53 5.19 -1.63
C VAL A 34 5.24 6.32 -0.90
N ASP A 35 6.06 7.10 -1.59
CA ASP A 35 6.72 8.28 -1.00
C ASP A 35 5.67 9.29 -0.50
N ALA A 36 4.62 9.55 -1.28
CA ALA A 36 3.52 10.41 -0.86
C ALA A 36 2.78 9.87 0.38
N ALA A 37 2.54 8.56 0.44
CA ALA A 37 1.89 7.92 1.58
C ALA A 37 2.77 7.95 2.84
N LEU A 38 4.08 7.73 2.70
CA LEU A 38 5.04 7.82 3.81
C LEU A 38 5.13 9.25 4.35
N HIS A 39 5.18 10.25 3.47
CA HIS A 39 5.17 11.65 3.87
C HIS A 39 3.90 12.01 4.66
N TRP A 40 2.72 11.61 4.15
CA TRP A 40 1.46 11.79 4.86
C TRP A 40 1.47 11.12 6.24
N GLN A 41 2.00 9.90 6.34
CA GLN A 41 2.10 9.15 7.58
C GLN A 41 2.96 9.90 8.63
N ASP A 42 4.10 10.43 8.20
CA ASP A 42 5.02 11.20 9.05
C ASP A 42 4.39 12.52 9.52
N GLU A 43 3.71 13.24 8.63
CA GLU A 43 2.99 14.48 8.97
C GLU A 43 1.92 14.26 10.04
N HIS A 44 1.21 13.13 9.96
CA HIS A 44 0.11 12.79 10.85
C HIS A 44 0.57 12.00 12.08
N ARG A 45 1.86 11.68 12.19
CA ARG A 45 2.46 10.88 13.27
C ARG A 45 1.75 9.54 13.48
N ILE A 46 1.40 8.90 12.37
CA ILE A 46 0.73 7.59 12.38
C ILE A 46 1.79 6.50 12.52
N HIS A 47 1.61 5.63 13.49
CA HIS A 47 2.48 4.49 13.74
C HIS A 47 1.84 3.21 13.20
N GLY A 48 2.64 2.15 13.07
CA GLY A 48 2.15 0.85 12.57
C GLY A 48 0.95 0.28 13.33
N HIS A 49 0.79 0.60 14.62
CA HIS A 49 -0.33 0.15 15.45
C HIS A 49 -1.59 1.02 15.32
N ASP A 50 -1.49 2.17 14.65
CA ASP A 50 -2.62 3.05 14.36
C ASP A 50 -3.35 2.64 13.07
N PHE A 51 -2.79 1.69 12.33
CA PHE A 51 -3.47 1.06 11.20
C PHE A 51 -4.32 -0.12 11.65
N GLY A 52 -5.46 -0.29 10.98
CA GLY A 52 -6.31 -1.46 11.20
C GLY A 52 -7.09 -1.85 9.96
N ILE A 53 -7.78 -2.97 10.08
CA ILE A 53 -8.65 -3.52 9.06
C ILE A 53 -9.94 -3.99 9.71
N THR A 54 -11.07 -3.61 9.14
CA THR A 54 -12.38 -4.11 9.56
C THR A 54 -12.88 -5.07 8.49
N VAL A 55 -13.46 -6.19 8.94
CA VAL A 55 -14.00 -7.24 8.08
C VAL A 55 -15.43 -7.55 8.52
N GLU A 56 -16.34 -7.47 7.56
CA GLU A 56 -17.75 -7.85 7.63
C GLU A 56 -18.01 -8.99 6.61
N PRO A 57 -19.15 -9.70 6.68
CA PRO A 57 -19.43 -10.81 5.76
C PRO A 57 -19.40 -10.44 4.28
N ASP A 58 -19.73 -9.19 3.94
CA ASP A 58 -19.86 -8.67 2.58
C ASP A 58 -18.86 -7.55 2.25
N ARG A 59 -18.05 -7.10 3.23
CA ARG A 59 -17.23 -5.89 3.11
C ARG A 59 -15.92 -5.99 3.90
N GLN A 60 -14.86 -5.38 3.37
CA GLN A 60 -13.58 -5.19 4.06
C GLN A 60 -13.01 -3.81 3.75
N TRP A 61 -12.44 -3.14 4.76
CA TRP A 61 -11.78 -1.85 4.55
C TRP A 61 -10.59 -1.66 5.50
N ALA A 62 -9.56 -0.98 5.00
CA ALA A 62 -8.44 -0.52 5.81
C ALA A 62 -8.69 0.90 6.29
N TRP A 63 -8.12 1.22 7.44
CA TRP A 63 -8.22 2.53 8.05
C TRP A 63 -6.92 2.89 8.79
N ALA A 64 -6.75 4.18 9.04
CA ALA A 64 -5.68 4.74 9.87
C ALA A 64 -6.32 5.62 10.95
N GLU A 65 -5.83 5.49 12.19
CA GLU A 65 -6.37 6.05 13.44
C GLU A 65 -7.74 5.50 13.83
N ARG A 66 -8.73 5.58 12.93
CA ARG A 66 -10.13 5.24 13.24
C ARG A 66 -10.86 4.60 12.06
N PRO A 67 -11.73 3.60 12.29
CA PRO A 67 -12.50 2.92 11.25
C PRO A 67 -13.34 3.82 10.34
N GLU A 68 -13.73 5.01 10.79
CA GLU A 68 -14.51 5.95 9.99
C GLU A 68 -13.66 6.64 8.90
N ARG A 69 -12.35 6.78 9.13
CA ARG A 69 -11.37 7.28 8.14
C ARG A 69 -10.79 6.11 7.38
N HIS A 70 -11.53 5.65 6.36
CA HIS A 70 -11.21 4.43 5.65
C HIS A 70 -11.13 4.58 4.14
N TRP A 71 -10.50 3.56 3.55
CA TRP A 71 -10.48 3.34 2.11
C TRP A 71 -11.11 1.98 1.83
N GLU A 72 -12.07 1.97 0.90
CA GLU A 72 -12.64 0.73 0.38
C GLU A 72 -11.60 -0.03 -0.45
N MET A 73 -11.59 -1.37 -0.32
CA MET A 73 -10.70 -2.27 -1.06
C MET A 73 -11.43 -2.98 -2.19
#